data_AF-A0A0B4D4M8-F1
#
_entry.id   AF-A0A0B4D4M8-F1
#
_cell.length_a   1.000
_cell.length_b   1.000
_cell.length_c   1.000
_cell.angle_alpha   90.00
_cell.angle_beta   90.00
_cell.angle_gamma   90.00
#
_symmetry.space_group_name_H-M   'P 1'
#
loop_
_entity.id
_entity.type
_entity.pdbx_description
1 polymer ?
#
loop_
_entity_poly.entity_id
_entity_poly.type
_entity_poly.pdbx_seq_one_letter_code
_entity_poly.pdbx_strand_id
1 'polypeptide(L)'
;MAALADNSAPKTTNQRNLAHAESKGSLDTPLSARQRILPKFSPDPDAFGHATEAFARFMGTPQFLVYMTIFCIFWLGWNTWAPVEWQFDSRDLGFTLLTLMLSLQASYAAPLLLLAQNRQDDRDRVSLQQDRQRAERNLSDTEYLTRELASLRIALREVATRDYVRAELRSLLEDLLEAQEELRTHDDTGPGSHESPRDKVKDKLREQRDRQRGPRTQQIPRVKPGHSAQ
;
A
#
# COMPACT_ATOMS: atom_id res chain seq x y z
N MET A 1 -53.87 18.43 33.70
CA MET A 1 -53.13 17.20 33.35
C MET A 1 -52.60 17.38 31.94
N ALA A 2 -51.47 18.02 31.64
CA ALA A 2 -50.15 18.08 32.28
C ALA A 2 -49.47 16.71 32.38
N ALA A 3 -48.59 16.40 31.42
CA ALA A 3 -47.29 15.74 31.63
C ALA A 3 -46.56 15.61 30.27
N LEU A 4 -45.81 16.67 29.92
CA LEU A 4 -44.65 16.60 29.04
C LEU A 4 -43.45 16.85 29.98
N ALA A 5 -42.59 15.87 30.21
CA ALA A 5 -41.38 16.06 30.99
C ALA A 5 -40.26 15.11 30.52
N ASP A 6 -39.39 15.75 29.74
CA ASP A 6 -37.96 15.56 29.54
C ASP A 6 -37.21 14.79 30.65
N ASN A 7 -36.31 13.88 30.25
CA ASN A 7 -35.43 13.13 31.14
C ASN A 7 -33.99 13.60 30.96
N SER A 8 -33.55 14.43 31.89
CA SER A 8 -32.19 14.96 32.03
C SER A 8 -31.21 13.90 32.56
N ALA A 9 -30.06 13.73 31.88
CA ALA A 9 -28.90 12.99 32.38
C ALA A 9 -27.68 13.93 32.54
N PRO A 10 -26.78 13.69 33.53
CA PRO A 10 -25.96 14.73 34.15
C PRO A 10 -24.60 15.02 33.48
N LYS A 11 -24.17 16.28 33.60
CA LYS A 11 -22.83 16.80 33.28
C LYS A 11 -21.80 16.32 34.31
N THR A 12 -20.74 15.64 33.88
CA THR A 12 -19.53 15.42 34.68
C THR A 12 -18.40 16.32 34.16
N THR A 13 -18.18 17.44 34.84
CA THR A 13 -17.03 18.33 34.63
C THR A 13 -15.80 17.72 35.29
N ASN A 14 -14.82 17.27 34.50
CA ASN A 14 -13.50 16.88 35.00
C ASN A 14 -12.48 17.91 34.53
N GLN A 15 -12.40 19.04 35.24
CA GLN A 15 -11.28 19.98 35.11
C GLN A 15 -10.29 19.71 36.24
N ARG A 16 -9.28 18.89 35.93
CA ARG A 16 -7.98 18.94 36.60
C ARG A 16 -6.95 19.17 35.51
N ASN A 17 -6.28 20.31 35.56
CA ASN A 17 -4.85 20.44 35.28
C ASN A 17 -4.46 21.90 35.51
N LEU A 18 -3.98 22.17 36.72
CA LEU A 18 -3.05 23.27 36.98
C LEU A 18 -1.68 22.79 36.52
N ALA A 19 -1.11 23.43 35.50
CA ALA A 19 0.34 23.55 35.39
C ALA A 19 0.71 24.74 34.50
N HIS A 20 1.26 25.72 35.18
CA HIS A 20 2.04 26.84 34.69
C HIS A 20 3.12 26.35 33.69
N ALA A 21 3.15 26.90 32.48
CA ALA A 21 4.33 26.89 31.63
C ALA A 21 4.34 28.15 30.73
N GLU A 22 5.24 29.06 31.10
CA GLU A 22 5.86 30.12 30.31
C GLU A 22 5.24 30.52 28.96
N SER A 23 4.81 31.78 28.91
CA SER A 23 4.79 32.62 27.71
C SER A 23 6.20 32.76 27.12
N LYS A 24 6.60 31.83 26.25
CA LYS A 24 7.71 32.05 25.30
C LYS A 24 7.15 32.66 24.03
N GLY A 25 7.75 33.80 23.66
CA GLY A 25 7.31 34.69 22.60
C GLY A 25 7.06 33.95 21.29
N SER A 26 5.84 34.13 20.77
CA SER A 26 5.54 34.01 19.35
C SER A 26 6.19 35.21 18.65
N LEU A 27 7.51 35.16 18.53
CA LEU A 27 8.31 35.97 17.62
C LEU A 27 8.48 35.11 16.37
N ASP A 28 7.52 35.19 15.46
CA ASP A 28 7.66 34.90 14.02
C ASP A 28 6.28 34.87 13.38
N THR A 29 5.60 36.02 13.42
CA THR A 29 4.52 36.29 12.46
C THR A 29 5.02 37.43 11.60
N PRO A 30 5.54 37.19 10.38
CA PRO A 30 5.92 38.28 9.51
C PRO A 30 4.68 39.13 9.26
N LEU A 31 4.75 40.38 9.71
CA LEU A 31 3.75 41.41 9.53
C LEU A 31 3.22 41.36 8.09
N SER A 32 1.92 41.17 8.00
CA SER A 32 1.16 41.13 6.76
C SER A 32 1.62 42.20 5.79
N ALA A 33 2.15 41.71 4.67
CA ALA A 33 1.89 42.18 3.33
C ALA A 33 1.25 43.57 3.27
N ARG A 34 2.09 44.58 3.01
CA ARG A 34 1.70 45.81 2.31
C ARG A 34 0.73 45.43 1.20
N GLN A 35 -0.56 45.77 1.38
CA GLN A 35 -1.63 45.47 0.43
C GLN A 35 -1.22 45.94 -0.96
N ARG A 36 -0.80 44.98 -1.79
CA ARG A 36 -0.46 45.22 -3.18
C ARG A 36 -1.80 45.37 -3.91
N ILE A 37 -2.17 46.60 -4.24
CA ILE A 37 -3.41 46.96 -4.98
C ILE A 37 -3.28 46.60 -6.48
N LEU A 38 -2.63 45.48 -6.78
CA LEU A 38 -2.56 44.96 -8.14
C LEU A 38 -3.37 43.66 -8.15
N PRO A 39 -4.32 43.49 -9.09
CA PRO A 39 -5.00 42.22 -9.24
C PRO A 39 -3.93 41.16 -9.49
N LYS A 40 -3.83 40.21 -8.57
CA LYS A 40 -2.88 39.11 -8.64
C LYS A 40 -3.39 38.19 -9.74
N PHE A 41 -2.91 38.43 -10.97
CA PHE A 41 -3.04 37.46 -12.06
C PHE A 41 -2.22 36.25 -11.59
N SER A 42 -2.91 35.26 -11.04
CA SER A 42 -2.37 33.94 -10.78
C SER A 42 -2.90 33.07 -11.92
N PRO A 43 -2.17 32.93 -13.05
CA PRO A 43 -2.54 31.95 -14.05
C PRO A 43 -2.67 30.60 -13.35
N ASP A 44 -3.80 29.94 -13.51
CA ASP A 44 -4.04 28.64 -12.88
C ASP A 44 -3.00 27.64 -13.42
N PRO A 45 -2.02 27.23 -12.60
CA PRO A 45 -0.88 26.44 -13.06
C PRO A 45 -1.32 25.06 -13.56
N ASP A 46 -2.49 24.58 -13.12
CA ASP A 46 -3.03 23.28 -13.53
C ASP A 46 -3.70 23.35 -14.91
N ALA A 47 -4.41 24.44 -15.22
CA ALA A 47 -4.98 24.65 -16.56
C ALA A 47 -3.88 24.79 -17.62
N PHE A 48 -2.82 25.54 -17.31
CA PHE A 48 -1.64 25.62 -18.18
C PHE A 48 -0.95 24.25 -18.30
N GLY A 49 -0.77 23.52 -17.19
CA GLY A 49 -0.14 22.20 -17.20
C GLY A 49 -0.85 21.19 -18.11
N HIS A 50 -2.19 21.14 -18.06
CA HIS A 50 -2.98 20.27 -18.95
C HIS A 50 -2.86 20.68 -20.42
N ALA A 51 -2.85 21.98 -20.72
CA ALA A 51 -2.67 22.48 -22.09
C ALA A 51 -1.28 22.12 -22.64
N THR A 52 -0.22 22.28 -21.84
CA THR A 52 1.14 21.94 -22.28
C THR A 52 1.35 20.44 -22.42
N GLU A 53 0.73 19.62 -21.57
CA GLU A 53 0.77 18.16 -21.67
C GLU A 53 0.05 17.66 -22.95
N ALA A 54 -1.09 18.26 -23.29
CA ALA A 54 -1.79 17.98 -24.55
C ALA A 54 -0.94 18.41 -25.77
N PHE A 55 -0.30 19.58 -25.71
CA PHE A 55 0.60 20.07 -26.75
C PHE A 55 1.82 19.16 -26.93
N ALA A 56 2.43 18.68 -25.84
CA ALA A 56 3.57 17.77 -25.90
C ALA A 56 3.19 16.42 -26.55
N ARG A 57 2.04 15.85 -26.19
CA ARG A 57 1.52 14.64 -26.85
C ARG A 57 1.21 14.88 -28.33
N PHE A 58 0.68 16.05 -28.67
CA PHE A 58 0.35 16.41 -30.04
C PHE A 58 1.61 16.56 -30.92
N MET A 59 2.64 17.23 -30.41
CA MET A 59 3.92 17.45 -31.12
C MET A 59 4.72 16.15 -31.32
N GLY A 60 4.60 15.18 -30.41
CA GLY A 60 5.27 13.87 -30.51
C GLY A 60 4.59 12.86 -31.44
N THR A 61 3.42 13.21 -32.02
CA THR A 61 2.65 12.30 -32.88
C THR A 61 2.87 12.66 -34.36
N PRO A 62 3.01 11.69 -35.29
CA PRO A 62 3.17 11.96 -36.73
C PRO A 62 2.00 12.75 -37.34
N GLN A 63 0.85 12.77 -36.68
CA GLN A 63 -0.34 13.54 -37.07
C GLN A 63 -0.07 15.05 -37.17
N PHE A 64 0.81 15.60 -36.31
CA PHE A 64 1.16 17.03 -36.35
C PHE A 64 1.83 17.41 -37.67
N LEU A 65 2.79 16.58 -38.13
CA LEU A 65 3.49 16.80 -39.38
C LEU A 65 2.53 16.75 -40.57
N VAL A 66 1.53 15.86 -40.54
CA VAL A 66 0.49 15.77 -41.58
C VAL A 66 -0.33 17.05 -41.63
N TYR A 67 -0.84 17.54 -40.49
CA TYR A 67 -1.61 18.80 -40.45
C TYR A 67 -0.78 20.00 -40.91
N MET A 68 0.47 20.12 -40.46
CA MET A 68 1.37 21.19 -40.91
C MET A 68 1.65 21.10 -42.41
N THR A 69 1.84 19.90 -42.95
CA THR A 69 2.04 19.70 -44.40
C THR A 69 0.81 20.12 -45.18
N ILE A 70 -0.39 19.73 -44.73
CA ILE A 70 -1.66 20.13 -45.37
C ILE A 70 -1.82 21.65 -45.32
N PHE A 71 -1.52 22.29 -44.19
CA PHE A 71 -1.55 23.74 -44.05
C PHE A 71 -0.60 24.43 -45.05
N CYS A 72 0.65 23.98 -45.16
CA CYS A 72 1.60 24.51 -46.13
C CYS A 72 1.11 24.33 -47.57
N ILE A 73 0.61 23.14 -47.93
CA ILE A 73 0.07 22.87 -49.27
C ILE A 73 -1.11 23.78 -49.57
N PHE A 74 -2.04 23.94 -48.62
CA PHE A 74 -3.19 24.82 -48.77
C PHE A 74 -2.77 26.29 -48.92
N TRP A 75 -1.83 26.76 -48.11
CA TRP A 75 -1.30 28.12 -48.19
C TRP A 75 -0.63 28.41 -49.53
N LEU A 76 0.26 27.51 -49.97
CA LEU A 76 0.95 27.61 -51.26
C LEU A 76 -0.07 27.55 -52.40
N GLY A 77 -1.01 26.62 -52.36
CA GLY A 77 -2.05 26.46 -53.37
C GLY A 77 -2.93 27.70 -53.47
N TRP A 78 -3.41 28.21 -52.34
CA TRP A 78 -4.22 29.42 -52.29
C TRP A 78 -3.49 30.62 -52.87
N ASN A 79 -2.27 30.90 -52.40
CA ASN A 79 -1.50 32.06 -52.88
C ASN A 79 -0.94 31.88 -54.31
N THR A 80 -0.85 30.66 -54.82
CA THR A 80 -0.43 30.40 -56.22
C THR A 80 -1.59 30.54 -57.20
N TRP A 81 -2.80 30.07 -56.85
CA TRP A 81 -3.95 30.06 -57.76
C TRP A 81 -4.91 31.23 -57.56
N ALA A 82 -4.83 31.98 -56.46
CA ALA A 82 -5.64 33.17 -56.25
C ALA A 82 -5.26 34.31 -57.22
N PRO A 83 -6.24 35.12 -57.69
CA PRO A 83 -5.96 36.35 -58.43
C PRO A 83 -5.09 37.33 -57.64
N VAL A 84 -4.25 38.12 -58.32
CA VAL A 84 -3.25 39.03 -57.73
C VAL A 84 -3.84 39.97 -56.67
N GLU A 85 -5.10 40.38 -56.82
CA GLU A 85 -5.84 41.25 -55.89
C GLU A 85 -6.10 40.58 -54.53
N TRP A 86 -6.13 39.24 -54.46
CA TRP A 86 -6.43 38.44 -53.26
C TRP A 86 -5.24 37.61 -52.78
N GLN A 87 -4.07 37.79 -53.39
CA GLN A 87 -2.84 37.16 -52.93
C GLN A 87 -2.33 37.91 -51.70
N PHE A 88 -2.41 37.26 -50.53
CA PHE A 88 -1.85 37.79 -49.30
C PHE A 88 -0.33 37.62 -49.26
N ASP A 89 0.19 36.55 -49.88
CA ASP A 89 1.60 36.16 -49.88
C ASP A 89 2.03 35.79 -51.31
N SER A 90 2.35 36.81 -52.12
CA SER A 90 2.65 36.64 -53.55
C SER A 90 3.86 35.74 -53.79
N ARG A 91 3.75 34.87 -54.81
CA ARG A 91 4.81 33.95 -55.23
C ARG A 91 6.12 34.67 -55.62
N ASP A 92 6.04 35.88 -56.16
CA ASP A 92 7.20 36.66 -56.60
C ASP A 92 8.14 37.05 -55.46
N LEU A 93 7.61 37.14 -54.24
CA LEU A 93 8.38 37.41 -53.02
C LEU A 93 8.85 36.13 -52.32
N GLY A 94 8.53 34.96 -52.87
CA GLY A 94 8.96 33.67 -52.32
C GLY A 94 8.23 33.23 -51.05
N PHE A 95 6.98 33.66 -50.85
CA PHE A 95 6.18 33.34 -49.66
C PHE A 95 6.79 33.87 -48.34
N THR A 96 7.12 35.16 -48.33
CA THR A 96 7.75 35.84 -47.18
C THR A 96 6.92 35.72 -45.92
N LEU A 97 5.59 35.83 -46.01
CA LEU A 97 4.73 35.75 -44.82
C LEU A 97 4.72 34.34 -44.22
N LEU A 98 4.64 33.31 -45.06
CA LEU A 98 4.75 31.92 -44.61
C LEU A 98 6.07 31.69 -43.88
N THR A 99 7.17 32.20 -44.45
CA THR A 99 8.52 32.05 -43.89
C THR A 99 8.66 32.77 -42.55
N LEU A 100 8.14 33.99 -42.45
CA LEU A 100 8.11 34.74 -41.19
C LEU A 100 7.29 34.01 -40.13
N MET A 101 6.13 33.47 -40.51
CA MET A 101 5.26 32.73 -39.60
C MET A 101 5.91 31.44 -39.10
N LEU A 102 6.56 30.66 -39.98
CA LEU A 102 7.30 29.46 -39.62
C LEU A 102 8.47 29.77 -38.67
N SER A 103 9.19 30.86 -38.94
CA SER A 103 10.31 31.30 -38.10
C SER A 103 9.84 31.72 -36.70
N LEU A 104 8.72 32.46 -36.62
CA LEU A 104 8.09 32.82 -35.36
C LEU A 104 7.58 31.59 -34.61
N GLN A 105 6.95 30.64 -35.32
CA GLN A 105 6.43 29.41 -34.74
C GLN A 105 7.54 28.60 -34.06
N ALA A 106 8.70 28.45 -34.72
CA ALA A 106 9.86 27.78 -34.14
C ALA A 106 10.38 28.51 -32.88
N SER A 107 10.46 29.84 -32.92
CA SER A 107 10.96 30.65 -31.81
C SER A 107 10.05 30.59 -30.57
N TYR A 108 8.72 30.57 -30.76
CA TYR A 108 7.77 30.51 -29.64
C TYR A 108 7.49 29.07 -29.15
N ALA A 109 7.74 28.06 -29.99
CA ALA A 109 7.62 26.66 -29.57
C ALA A 109 8.63 26.30 -28.48
N ALA A 110 9.87 26.78 -28.57
CA ALA A 110 10.93 26.48 -27.60
C ALA A 110 10.58 26.85 -26.14
N PRO A 111 10.17 28.08 -25.81
CA PRO A 111 9.83 28.45 -24.43
C PRO A 111 8.59 27.72 -23.90
N LEU A 112 7.60 27.44 -24.74
CA LEU A 112 6.44 26.64 -24.35
C LEU A 112 6.81 25.18 -24.08
N LEU A 113 7.67 24.61 -24.91
CA LEU A 113 8.15 23.24 -24.74
C LEU A 113 8.96 23.10 -23.44
N LEU A 114 9.80 24.07 -23.12
CA LEU A 114 10.57 24.10 -21.85
C LEU A 114 9.65 24.12 -20.62
N LEU A 115 8.54 24.85 -20.67
CA LEU A 115 7.54 24.85 -19.59
C LEU A 115 6.82 23.50 -19.47
N ALA A 116 6.61 22.80 -20.58
CA ALA A 116 6.06 21.43 -20.59
C ALA A 116 7.02 20.44 -19.94
N GLN A 117 8.30 20.55 -20.30
CA GLN A 117 9.36 19.65 -19.86
C GLN A 117 9.60 19.74 -18.35
N ASN A 118 9.68 20.95 -17.79
CA ASN A 118 9.88 21.13 -16.35
C ASN A 118 8.83 20.37 -15.51
N ARG A 119 7.56 20.33 -15.93
CA ARG A 119 6.52 19.59 -15.20
C ARG A 119 6.61 18.07 -15.40
N GLN A 120 7.07 17.61 -16.56
CA GLN A 120 7.31 16.19 -16.81
C GLN A 120 8.47 15.71 -15.94
N ASP A 121 9.56 16.47 -15.89
CA ASP A 121 10.73 16.20 -15.05
C ASP A 121 10.37 16.17 -13.56
N ASP A 122 9.48 17.05 -13.09
CA ASP A 122 9.00 17.04 -11.71
C ASP A 122 8.22 15.75 -11.36
N ARG A 123 7.35 15.28 -12.27
CA ARG A 123 6.63 13.99 -12.09
C ARG A 123 7.59 12.83 -12.11
N ASP A 124 8.51 12.82 -13.06
CA ASP A 124 9.51 11.75 -13.23
C ASP A 124 10.43 11.70 -12.00
N ARG A 125 10.79 12.85 -11.43
CA ARG A 125 11.54 12.94 -10.17
C ARG A 125 10.78 12.31 -9.00
N VAL A 126 9.49 12.59 -8.85
CA VAL A 126 8.66 11.99 -7.78
C VAL A 126 8.55 10.48 -7.98
N SER A 127 8.32 10.03 -9.21
CA SER A 127 8.28 8.59 -9.55
C SER A 127 9.60 7.90 -9.18
N LEU A 128 10.74 8.48 -9.56
CA LEU A 128 12.07 7.95 -9.24
C LEU A 128 12.35 7.91 -7.73
N GLN A 129 11.89 8.92 -6.97
CA GLN A 129 12.03 8.92 -5.51
C GLN A 129 11.21 7.79 -4.87
N GLN A 130 9.98 7.58 -5.33
CA GLN A 130 9.14 6.48 -4.85
C GLN A 130 9.74 5.12 -5.19
N ASP A 131 10.28 4.96 -6.41
CA ASP A 131 10.92 3.72 -6.83
C ASP A 131 12.16 3.40 -5.98
N ARG A 132 13.01 4.40 -5.70
CA ARG A 132 14.13 4.26 -4.77
C ARG A 132 13.68 3.82 -3.38
N GLN A 133 12.65 4.45 -2.83
CA GLN A 133 12.14 4.10 -1.50
C GLN A 133 11.56 2.67 -1.47
N ARG A 134 10.92 2.23 -2.57
CA ARG A 134 10.45 0.84 -2.70
C ARG A 134 11.62 -0.14 -2.78
N ALA A 135 12.67 0.19 -3.54
CA ALA A 135 13.86 -0.63 -3.64
C ALA A 135 14.56 -0.80 -2.28
N GLU A 136 14.68 0.28 -1.50
CA GLU A 136 15.21 0.23 -0.13
C GLU A 136 14.39 -0.69 0.77
N ARG A 137 13.05 -0.59 0.72
CA ARG A 137 12.15 -1.49 1.49
C ARG A 137 12.28 -2.94 1.05
N ASN A 138 12.34 -3.20 -0.26
CA ASN A 138 12.50 -4.55 -0.78
C ASN A 138 13.85 -5.17 -0.36
N LEU A 139 14.92 -4.36 -0.31
CA LEU A 139 16.21 -4.79 0.20
C LEU A 139 16.11 -5.13 1.68
N SER A 140 15.50 -4.27 2.51
CA SER A 140 15.31 -4.56 3.94
C SER A 140 14.43 -5.80 4.19
N ASP A 141 13.38 -5.99 3.39
CA ASP A 141 12.49 -7.16 3.49
C ASP A 141 13.25 -8.43 3.11
N THR A 142 14.14 -8.36 2.11
CA THR A 142 14.99 -9.49 1.72
C THR A 142 16.01 -9.81 2.81
N GLU A 143 16.64 -8.79 3.41
CA GLU A 143 17.55 -8.97 4.55
C GLU A 143 16.83 -9.57 5.77
N TYR A 144 15.60 -9.12 6.03
CA TYR A 144 14.77 -9.68 7.09
C TYR A 144 14.44 -11.15 6.82
N LEU A 145 13.91 -11.45 5.63
CA LEU A 145 13.56 -12.82 5.24
C LEU A 145 14.78 -13.74 5.27
N THR A 146 15.95 -13.31 4.80
CA THR A 146 17.18 -14.11 4.83
C THR A 146 17.65 -14.39 6.26
N ARG A 147 17.53 -13.42 7.17
CA ARG A 147 17.83 -13.60 8.59
C ARG A 147 16.87 -14.57 9.27
N GLU A 148 15.57 -14.46 8.98
CA GLU A 148 14.56 -15.40 9.49
C GLU A 148 14.74 -16.81 8.90
N LEU A 149 15.13 -16.92 7.63
CA LEU A 149 15.44 -18.21 7.01
C LEU A 149 16.68 -18.85 7.65
N ALA A 150 17.68 -18.05 8.00
CA ALA A 150 18.87 -18.53 8.71
C ALA A 150 18.52 -19.03 10.13
N SER A 151 17.67 -18.30 10.88
CA SER A 151 17.22 -18.73 12.22
C SER A 151 16.39 -20.01 12.13
N LEU A 152 15.45 -20.09 11.18
CA LEU A 152 14.63 -21.27 10.92
C LEU A 152 15.50 -22.48 10.54
N ARG A 153 16.52 -22.28 9.70
CA ARG A 153 17.46 -23.34 9.29
C ARG A 153 18.23 -23.91 10.49
N ILE A 154 18.65 -23.08 11.44
CA ILE A 154 19.34 -23.53 12.66
C ILE A 154 18.39 -24.35 13.53
N ALA A 155 17.18 -23.85 13.79
CA ALA A 155 16.16 -24.57 14.56
C ALA A 155 15.81 -25.93 13.93
N LEU A 156 15.65 -25.99 12.60
CA LEU A 156 15.42 -27.24 11.89
C LEU A 156 16.62 -28.19 11.96
N ARG A 157 17.85 -27.68 11.94
CA ARG A 157 19.06 -28.50 12.07
C ARG A 157 19.15 -29.17 13.44
N GLU A 158 18.72 -28.49 14.50
CA GLU A 158 18.69 -29.04 15.85
C GLU A 158 17.64 -30.16 15.99
N VAL A 159 16.45 -30.00 15.40
CA VAL A 159 15.36 -31.00 15.47
C VAL A 159 15.54 -32.16 14.48
N ALA A 160 16.19 -31.93 13.34
CA ALA A 160 16.33 -32.91 12.26
C ALA A 160 17.72 -33.52 12.16
N THR A 161 18.46 -33.68 13.25
CA THR A 161 19.63 -34.55 13.20
C THR A 161 19.15 -35.99 12.93
N ARG A 162 19.68 -36.61 11.86
CA ARG A 162 19.34 -37.98 11.44
C ARG A 162 19.41 -38.98 12.60
N ASP A 163 20.35 -38.78 13.51
CA ASP A 163 20.55 -39.64 14.66
C ASP A 163 19.46 -39.44 15.73
N TYR A 164 18.96 -38.22 15.94
CA TYR A 164 17.82 -37.96 16.82
C TYR A 164 16.53 -38.59 16.26
N VAL A 165 16.23 -38.36 14.98
CA VAL A 165 15.05 -38.96 14.32
C VAL A 165 15.13 -40.49 14.37
N ARG A 166 16.33 -41.06 14.17
CA ARG A 166 16.56 -42.51 14.26
C ARG A 166 16.46 -43.03 15.70
N ALA A 167 16.93 -42.27 16.69
CA ALA A 167 16.82 -42.63 18.10
C ALA A 167 15.36 -42.60 18.54
N GLU A 168 14.60 -41.58 18.18
CA GLU A 168 13.18 -41.46 18.52
C GLU A 168 12.35 -42.56 17.83
N LEU A 169 12.61 -42.85 16.55
CA LEU A 169 11.99 -43.98 15.85
C LEU A 169 12.30 -45.33 16.50
N ARG A 170 13.53 -45.52 17.01
CA ARG A 170 13.88 -46.74 17.75
C ARG A 170 13.20 -46.79 19.10
N SER A 171 13.20 -45.70 19.86
CA SER A 171 12.52 -45.61 21.15
C SER A 171 11.03 -45.93 21.00
N LEU A 172 10.36 -45.34 20.00
CA LEU A 172 8.96 -45.64 19.74
C LEU A 172 8.72 -47.08 19.28
N LEU A 173 9.64 -47.68 18.53
CA LEU A 173 9.56 -49.09 18.16
C LEU A 173 9.75 -50.02 19.37
N GLU A 174 10.68 -49.71 20.26
CA GLU A 174 10.93 -50.44 21.50
C GLU A 174 9.70 -50.38 22.41
N ASP A 175 9.16 -49.18 22.64
CA ASP A 175 7.95 -48.97 23.44
C ASP A 175 6.76 -49.79 22.89
N LEU A 176 6.62 -49.89 21.56
CA LEU A 176 5.57 -50.68 20.93
C LEU A 176 5.80 -52.19 21.05
N LEU A 177 7.05 -52.65 20.96
CA LEU A 177 7.40 -54.06 21.14
C LEU A 177 7.17 -54.49 22.59
N GLU A 178 7.62 -53.69 23.55
CA GLU A 178 7.42 -53.93 24.99
C GLU A 178 5.92 -53.96 25.32
N ALA A 179 5.13 -53.01 24.80
CA ALA A 179 3.68 -53.03 24.96
C ALA A 179 3.03 -54.29 24.36
N GLN A 180 3.60 -54.85 23.29
CA GLN A 180 3.10 -56.09 22.69
C GLN A 180 3.48 -57.32 23.52
N GLU A 181 4.66 -57.32 24.13
CA GLU A 181 5.15 -58.40 24.99
C GLU A 181 4.46 -58.42 26.35
N GLU A 182 4.18 -57.24 26.92
CA GLU A 182 3.32 -57.10 28.10
C GLU A 182 1.91 -57.65 27.84
N LEU A 183 1.35 -57.38 26.65
CA LEU A 183 0.06 -57.94 26.24
C LEU A 183 0.10 -59.47 26.08
N ARG A 184 1.25 -60.02 25.69
CA ARG A 184 1.44 -61.45 25.42
C ARG A 184 1.74 -62.24 26.70
N THR A 185 2.46 -61.66 27.65
CA THR A 185 2.74 -62.24 28.97
C THR A 185 1.53 -62.20 29.89
N HIS A 186 0.64 -61.21 29.72
CA HIS A 186 -0.63 -61.12 30.44
C HIS A 186 -1.68 -62.14 29.94
N ASP A 187 -1.38 -62.90 28.87
CA ASP A 187 -2.19 -64.01 28.36
C ASP A 187 -1.74 -65.38 28.92
N ASP A 188 -0.57 -65.46 29.60
CA ASP A 188 0.01 -66.70 30.16
C ASP A 188 -0.27 -66.87 31.68
N THR A 189 -0.86 -65.87 32.34
CA THR A 189 -1.38 -66.00 33.71
C THR A 189 -2.87 -66.35 33.68
N GLY A 190 -3.16 -67.64 33.94
CA GLY A 190 -4.50 -68.17 34.18
C GLY A 190 -5.31 -67.40 35.26
N PRO A 191 -6.62 -67.64 35.31
CA PRO A 191 -7.65 -66.61 35.41
C PRO A 191 -7.79 -66.04 36.83
N GLY A 192 -7.62 -64.73 36.97
CA GLY A 192 -7.90 -64.04 38.23
C GLY A 192 -7.89 -62.52 38.09
N SER A 193 -9.08 -61.92 38.16
CA SER A 193 -9.38 -60.48 38.17
C SER A 193 -9.06 -59.68 36.90
N HIS A 194 -10.05 -59.63 36.00
CA HIS A 194 -10.12 -58.67 34.90
C HIS A 194 -10.21 -57.24 35.44
N GLU A 195 -9.12 -56.49 35.37
CA GLU A 195 -9.18 -55.05 35.17
C GLU A 195 -8.63 -54.78 33.78
N SER A 196 -9.50 -54.34 32.85
CA SER A 196 -9.16 -54.25 31.44
C SER A 196 -8.01 -53.25 31.25
N PRO A 197 -7.00 -53.55 30.43
CA PRO A 197 -5.96 -52.58 30.06
C PRO A 197 -6.53 -51.26 29.55
N ARG A 198 -7.73 -51.29 28.95
CA ARG A 198 -8.46 -50.10 28.51
C ARG A 198 -8.86 -49.17 29.66
N ASP A 199 -9.17 -49.71 30.83
CA ASP A 199 -9.59 -48.91 31.99
C ASP A 199 -8.38 -48.19 32.60
N LYS A 200 -7.24 -48.86 32.71
CA LYS A 200 -5.96 -48.24 33.14
C LYS A 200 -5.51 -47.11 32.22
N VAL A 201 -5.64 -47.30 30.90
CA VAL A 201 -5.30 -46.27 29.91
C VAL A 201 -6.26 -45.07 30.00
N LYS A 202 -7.55 -45.34 30.21
CA LYS A 202 -8.58 -44.31 30.34
C LYS A 202 -8.37 -43.46 31.59
N ASP A 203 -7.93 -44.06 32.70
CA ASP A 203 -7.62 -43.33 33.93
C ASP A 203 -6.33 -42.51 33.81
N LYS A 204 -5.27 -43.03 33.17
CA LYS A 204 -4.05 -42.24 32.88
C LYS A 204 -4.35 -41.03 31.98
N LEU A 205 -5.19 -41.21 30.95
CA LEU A 205 -5.66 -40.12 30.07
C LEU A 205 -6.51 -39.09 30.82
N ARG A 206 -7.26 -39.51 31.84
CA ARG A 206 -8.10 -38.64 32.66
C ARG A 206 -7.24 -37.82 33.63
N GLU A 207 -6.24 -38.44 34.25
CA GLU A 207 -5.29 -37.79 35.16
C GLU A 207 -4.39 -36.78 34.42
N GLN A 208 -3.91 -37.12 33.22
CA GLN A 208 -3.17 -36.16 32.37
C GLN A 208 -4.03 -34.96 31.97
N ARG A 209 -5.30 -35.19 31.61
CA ARG A 209 -6.25 -34.12 31.26
C ARG A 209 -6.51 -33.18 32.44
N ASP A 210 -6.62 -33.73 33.64
CA ASP A 210 -6.86 -32.93 34.86
C ASP A 210 -5.60 -32.16 35.29
N ARG A 211 -4.40 -32.70 35.05
CA ARG A 211 -3.13 -31.94 35.20
C ARG A 211 -2.96 -30.82 34.19
N GLN A 212 -3.40 -31.01 32.95
CA GLN A 212 -3.30 -29.99 31.89
C GLN A 212 -4.36 -28.90 32.01
N ARG A 213 -5.47 -29.15 32.72
CA ARG A 213 -6.45 -28.12 33.09
C ARG A 213 -5.91 -27.26 34.23
N GLY A 214 -5.07 -26.29 33.88
CA GLY A 214 -4.65 -25.24 34.81
C GLY A 214 -5.85 -24.48 35.42
N PRO A 215 -5.65 -23.76 36.54
CA PRO A 215 -6.72 -23.19 37.40
C PRO A 215 -7.55 -22.04 36.77
N ARG A 216 -7.39 -21.73 35.48
CA ARG A 216 -7.83 -20.46 34.90
C ARG A 216 -9.09 -20.52 34.03
N THR A 217 -9.93 -21.54 34.17
CA THR A 217 -11.19 -21.67 33.39
C THR A 217 -12.46 -21.85 34.24
N GLN A 218 -12.41 -21.60 35.55
CA GLN A 218 -13.62 -21.65 36.39
C GLN A 218 -14.63 -20.50 36.14
N GLN A 219 -14.35 -19.55 35.24
CA GLN A 219 -15.24 -18.43 34.93
C GLN A 219 -15.72 -18.42 33.48
N ILE A 220 -16.31 -19.51 33.01
CA ILE A 220 -17.22 -19.44 31.87
C ILE A 220 -18.58 -19.94 32.35
N PRO A 221 -19.58 -19.05 32.52
CA PRO A 221 -20.94 -19.46 32.85
C PRO A 221 -21.46 -20.46 31.81
N ARG A 222 -21.84 -21.66 32.25
CA ARG A 222 -22.51 -22.64 31.37
C ARG A 222 -23.87 -22.07 30.98
N VAL A 223 -24.03 -21.68 29.72
CA VAL A 223 -25.33 -21.39 29.12
C VAL A 223 -26.10 -22.71 29.01
N LYS A 224 -27.21 -22.79 29.73
CA LYS A 224 -28.13 -23.93 29.72
C LYS A 224 -28.87 -23.94 28.37
N PRO A 225 -28.86 -25.03 27.58
CA PRO A 225 -29.68 -25.08 26.39
C PRO A 225 -31.16 -25.12 26.81
N GLY A 226 -31.91 -24.11 26.38
CA GLY A 226 -33.35 -24.02 26.62
C GLY A 226 -34.06 -25.21 26.02
N HIS A 227 -34.70 -26.01 26.87
CA HIS A 227 -35.81 -26.85 26.45
C HIS A 227 -36.99 -25.95 26.12
N SER A 228 -37.29 -25.77 24.85
CA SER A 228 -38.65 -25.46 24.41
C SER A 228 -39.34 -26.78 24.09
N ALA A 229 -40.08 -27.26 25.07
CA ALA A 229 -41.13 -28.24 24.91
C ALA A 229 -42.30 -27.63 24.10
N GLN A 230 -42.87 -28.47 23.24
CA GLN A 230 -44.26 -28.48 22.72
C GLN A 230 -44.82 -27.19 22.11
#